data_AF-A0A855X4C0-F1
#
_entry.id   AF-A0A855X4C0-F1
#
_cell.length_a   1.000
_cell.length_b   1.000
_cell.length_c   1.000
_cell.angle_alpha   90.00
_cell.angle_beta   90.00
_cell.angle_gamma   90.00
#
_symmetry.space_group_name_H-M   'P 1'
#
loop_
_entity.id
_entity.type
_entity.pdbx_description
1 polymer ?
#
loop_
_entity_poly.entity_id
_entity_poly.type
_entity_poly.pdbx_seq_one_letter_code
_entity_poly.pdbx_strand_id
1 'polypeptide(L)'
;MFVDPKVAEYFSSEAVLYKVNGDIDTAVARRFCVSGFPTLVMLGSDGNEIDRVAGYLPPDEFLQTFRDYGKGIGTLASMVGKAKDSVDRNLYMQIAEKYKYGCDKAAAVEWYGKVIAAGKPTDSLSGVSRMELADILRRAKKYDSAVLAYQKVAKDFKKTSFASDADWYLGDVYRRMKDTAKAIKAFETWMTKYPKADTSEVSYTKGLIEKLKNPPAPKPEEKK
;
A
#
# COMPACT_ATOMS: atom_id res chain seq x y z
N MET A 1 -20.85 -8.22 -8.61
CA MET A 1 -21.52 -9.42 -8.06
C MET A 1 -20.50 -10.54 -8.20
N PHE A 2 -20.34 -11.38 -7.19
CA PHE A 2 -19.38 -12.49 -7.28
C PHE A 2 -19.85 -13.46 -8.35
N VAL A 3 -18.89 -13.93 -9.17
CA VAL A 3 -19.16 -14.88 -10.27
C VAL A 3 -19.02 -16.32 -9.83
N ASP A 4 -18.22 -16.56 -8.78
CA ASP A 4 -18.04 -17.89 -8.22
C ASP A 4 -19.27 -18.30 -7.39
N PRO A 5 -19.89 -19.46 -7.68
CA PRO A 5 -21.13 -19.87 -7.03
C PRO A 5 -20.95 -20.10 -5.52
N LYS A 6 -19.80 -20.60 -5.06
CA LYS A 6 -19.54 -20.82 -3.63
C LYS A 6 -19.48 -19.49 -2.88
N VAL A 7 -18.88 -18.48 -3.50
CA VAL A 7 -18.79 -17.13 -2.92
C VAL A 7 -20.17 -16.47 -2.90
N ALA A 8 -20.96 -16.62 -3.96
CA ALA A 8 -22.32 -16.12 -4.00
C ALA A 8 -23.22 -16.78 -2.95
N GLU A 9 -23.10 -18.09 -2.76
CA GLU A 9 -23.83 -18.85 -1.74
C GLU A 9 -23.50 -18.37 -0.33
N TYR A 10 -22.22 -18.18 0.00
CA TYR A 10 -21.79 -17.66 1.31
C TYR A 10 -22.47 -16.32 1.66
N PHE A 11 -22.52 -15.37 0.72
CA PHE A 11 -23.19 -14.08 0.92
C PHE A 11 -24.72 -14.13 0.80
N SER A 12 -25.28 -15.31 0.56
CA SER A 12 -26.74 -15.54 0.57
C SER A 12 -27.20 -16.23 1.86
N SER A 13 -26.32 -16.95 2.55
CA SER A 13 -26.65 -17.76 3.72
C SER A 13 -25.97 -17.34 5.03
N GLU A 14 -24.76 -16.77 4.96
CA GLU A 14 -23.91 -16.53 6.15
C GLU A 14 -23.59 -15.06 6.40
N ALA A 15 -23.68 -14.20 5.38
CA ALA A 15 -23.35 -12.79 5.49
C ALA A 15 -24.24 -11.91 4.59
N VAL A 16 -24.41 -10.64 4.96
CA VAL A 16 -25.08 -9.66 4.12
C VAL A 16 -24.05 -8.90 3.30
N LEU A 17 -24.17 -8.94 1.96
CA LEU A 17 -23.30 -8.21 1.07
C LEU A 17 -23.89 -6.84 0.72
N TYR A 18 -23.16 -5.76 1.04
CA TYR A 18 -23.47 -4.42 0.59
C TYR A 18 -22.39 -3.89 -0.36
N LYS A 19 -22.74 -3.68 -1.63
CA LYS A 19 -21.81 -3.17 -2.65
C LYS A 19 -21.83 -1.65 -2.66
N VAL A 20 -20.66 -1.05 -2.43
CA VAL A 20 -20.45 0.40 -2.51
C VAL A 20 -19.64 0.74 -3.75
N ASN A 21 -20.07 1.74 -4.51
CA ASN A 21 -19.21 2.40 -5.49
C ASN A 21 -18.48 3.54 -4.78
N GLY A 22 -17.22 3.32 -4.40
CA GLY A 22 -16.45 4.29 -3.61
C GLY A 22 -16.07 5.58 -4.35
N ASP A 23 -16.21 5.62 -5.68
CA ASP A 23 -16.04 6.86 -6.46
C ASP A 23 -17.29 7.76 -6.41
N ILE A 24 -18.46 7.17 -6.15
CA ILE A 24 -19.73 7.89 -6.03
C ILE A 24 -20.05 8.15 -4.55
N ASP A 25 -20.13 7.08 -3.75
CA ASP A 25 -20.34 7.16 -2.31
C ASP A 25 -19.01 7.27 -1.57
N THR A 26 -18.45 8.48 -1.64
CA THR A 26 -17.20 8.79 -0.95
C THR A 26 -17.35 8.83 0.57
N ALA A 27 -18.58 8.93 1.11
CA ALA A 27 -18.81 9.00 2.55
C ALA A 27 -18.52 7.65 3.22
N VAL A 28 -19.05 6.57 2.67
CA VAL A 28 -18.78 5.22 3.18
C VAL A 28 -17.31 4.84 3.00
N ALA A 29 -16.73 5.14 1.82
CA ALA A 29 -15.30 4.89 1.57
C ALA A 29 -14.39 5.65 2.55
N ARG A 30 -14.72 6.92 2.87
CA ARG A 30 -13.99 7.71 3.87
C ARG A 30 -14.16 7.18 5.28
N ARG A 31 -15.39 6.78 5.67
CA ARG A 31 -15.68 6.22 7.00
C ARG A 31 -14.80 5.02 7.31
N PHE A 32 -14.58 4.14 6.34
CA PHE A 32 -13.75 2.94 6.51
C PHE A 32 -12.33 3.10 5.94
N CYS A 33 -11.94 4.33 5.59
CA CYS A 33 -10.61 4.67 5.05
C CYS A 33 -10.16 3.77 3.88
N VAL A 34 -11.09 3.39 3.02
CA VAL A 34 -10.79 2.59 1.82
C VAL A 34 -10.06 3.48 0.82
N SER A 35 -8.79 3.19 0.58
CA SER A 35 -7.90 3.98 -0.28
C SER A 35 -7.54 3.29 -1.59
N GLY A 36 -8.10 2.12 -1.87
CA GLY A 36 -7.84 1.32 -3.05
C GLY A 36 -8.96 0.33 -3.31
N PHE A 37 -9.21 0.04 -4.58
CA PHE A 37 -10.27 -0.86 -5.01
C PHE A 37 -9.72 -2.08 -5.76
N PRO A 38 -10.33 -3.27 -5.59
CA PRO A 38 -11.38 -3.55 -4.61
C PRO A 38 -10.82 -3.62 -3.17
N THR A 39 -11.65 -3.29 -2.20
CA THR A 39 -11.41 -3.63 -0.79
C THR A 39 -12.73 -4.13 -0.22
N LEU A 40 -12.72 -5.28 0.43
CA LEU A 40 -13.87 -5.78 1.18
C LEU A 40 -13.62 -5.55 2.66
N VAL A 41 -14.59 -4.94 3.33
CA VAL A 41 -14.55 -4.67 4.76
C VAL A 41 -15.60 -5.53 5.43
N MET A 42 -15.19 -6.39 6.35
CA MET A 42 -16.09 -7.22 7.16
C MET A 42 -16.48 -6.44 8.41
N LEU A 43 -17.78 -6.28 8.60
CA LEU A 43 -18.33 -5.58 9.76
C LEU A 43 -18.96 -6.57 10.74
N GLY A 44 -18.82 -6.28 12.03
CA GLY A 44 -19.60 -6.92 13.09
C GLY A 44 -21.03 -6.40 13.14
N SER A 45 -21.86 -7.05 13.96
CA SER A 45 -23.26 -6.63 14.20
C SER A 45 -23.37 -5.27 14.88
N ASP A 46 -22.30 -4.79 15.51
CA ASP A 46 -22.16 -3.46 16.10
C ASP A 46 -21.79 -2.37 15.07
N GLY A 47 -21.59 -2.76 13.81
CA GLY A 47 -21.20 -1.87 12.72
C GLY A 47 -19.72 -1.45 12.76
N ASN A 48 -18.92 -2.04 13.66
CA ASN A 48 -17.47 -1.87 13.68
C ASN A 48 -16.81 -2.86 12.74
N GLU A 49 -15.61 -2.52 12.28
CA GLU A 49 -14.83 -3.39 11.42
C GLU A 49 -14.18 -4.53 12.21
N ILE A 50 -14.39 -5.76 11.73
CA ILE A 50 -13.68 -6.95 12.20
C ILE A 50 -12.30 -7.00 11.53
N ASP A 51 -12.28 -6.99 10.20
CA ASP A 51 -11.08 -6.89 9.37
C ASP A 51 -11.47 -6.65 7.89
N ARG A 52 -10.48 -6.59 7.00
CA ARG A 52 -10.62 -6.36 5.57
C ARG A 52 -9.70 -7.24 4.72
N VAL A 53 -10.11 -7.40 3.46
CA VAL A 53 -9.28 -7.93 2.37
C VAL A 53 -9.10 -6.82 1.34
N ALA A 54 -7.86 -6.35 1.17
CA ALA A 54 -7.49 -5.38 0.14
C ALA A 54 -7.02 -6.13 -1.11
N GLY A 55 -7.60 -5.82 -2.27
CA GLY A 55 -7.32 -6.51 -3.53
C GLY A 55 -8.16 -7.78 -3.73
N TYR A 56 -7.64 -8.67 -4.58
CA TYR A 56 -8.32 -9.91 -4.97
C TYR A 56 -7.64 -11.12 -4.34
N LEU A 57 -8.46 -12.09 -3.94
CA LEU A 57 -8.03 -13.42 -3.54
C LEU A 57 -8.72 -14.48 -4.40
N PRO A 58 -8.09 -15.65 -4.63
CA PRO A 58 -8.78 -16.81 -5.18
C PRO A 58 -10.03 -17.18 -4.35
N PRO A 59 -11.10 -17.71 -4.96
CA PRO A 59 -12.37 -17.96 -4.28
C PRO A 59 -12.28 -18.78 -2.99
N ASP A 60 -11.53 -19.89 -3.00
CA ASP A 60 -11.42 -20.76 -1.82
C ASP A 60 -10.63 -20.08 -0.68
N GLU A 61 -9.54 -19.36 -1.02
CA GLU A 61 -8.76 -18.59 -0.04
C GLU A 61 -9.57 -17.43 0.54
N PHE A 62 -10.34 -16.74 -0.31
CA PHE A 62 -11.24 -15.69 0.10
C PHE A 62 -12.27 -16.19 1.12
N LEU A 63 -12.96 -17.30 0.80
CA LEU A 63 -13.98 -17.88 1.67
C LEU A 63 -13.39 -18.33 3.01
N GLN A 64 -12.25 -19.00 2.98
CA GLN A 64 -11.57 -19.43 4.19
C GLN A 64 -11.19 -18.22 5.06
N THR A 65 -10.63 -17.17 4.44
CA THR A 65 -10.26 -15.93 5.14
C THR A 65 -11.48 -15.29 5.82
N PHE A 66 -12.64 -15.21 5.14
CA PHE A 66 -13.85 -14.63 5.71
C PHE A 66 -14.41 -15.45 6.88
N ARG A 67 -14.42 -16.79 6.75
CA ARG A 67 -14.83 -17.68 7.85
C ARG A 67 -13.89 -17.56 9.04
N ASP A 68 -12.60 -17.43 8.81
CA ASP A 68 -11.61 -17.24 9.86
C ASP A 68 -11.77 -15.89 10.57
N TYR A 69 -12.00 -14.81 9.81
CA TYR A 69 -12.30 -13.49 10.40
C TYR A 69 -13.56 -13.52 11.24
N GLY A 70 -14.62 -14.22 10.81
CA GLY A 70 -15.82 -14.43 11.61
C GLY A 70 -15.56 -15.17 12.93
N LYS A 71 -14.48 -15.96 13.03
CA LYS A 71 -14.03 -16.64 14.24
C LYS A 71 -12.92 -15.88 14.99
N GLY A 72 -12.59 -14.67 14.55
CA GLY A 72 -11.49 -13.87 15.08
C GLY A 72 -10.09 -14.35 14.69
N ILE A 73 -9.97 -15.38 13.85
CA ILE A 73 -8.69 -15.98 13.44
C ILE A 73 -8.06 -15.13 12.33
N GLY A 74 -6.78 -14.78 12.48
CA GLY A 74 -6.06 -14.00 11.44
C GLY A 74 -6.51 -12.54 11.34
N THR A 75 -7.38 -12.09 12.26
CA THR A 75 -7.79 -10.70 12.36
C THR A 75 -6.66 -9.83 12.91
N LEU A 76 -6.66 -8.54 12.57
CA LEU A 76 -5.74 -7.55 13.14
C LEU A 76 -5.72 -7.60 14.67
N ALA A 77 -6.89 -7.65 15.31
CA ALA A 77 -6.99 -7.76 16.77
C ALA A 77 -6.30 -9.02 17.32
N SER A 78 -6.51 -10.17 16.68
CA SER A 78 -5.86 -11.43 17.09
C SER A 78 -4.34 -11.38 16.90
N MET A 79 -3.86 -10.78 15.81
CA MET A 79 -2.44 -10.67 15.50
C MET A 79 -1.73 -9.75 16.50
N VAL A 80 -2.32 -8.59 16.81
CA VAL A 80 -1.81 -7.66 17.83
C VAL A 80 -1.79 -8.33 19.21
N GLY A 81 -2.80 -9.14 19.54
CA GLY A 81 -2.81 -9.95 20.76
C GLY A 81 -1.60 -10.88 20.84
N LYS A 82 -1.38 -11.70 19.81
CA LYS A 82 -0.24 -12.64 19.73
C LYS A 82 1.13 -11.96 19.78
N ALA A 83 1.23 -10.75 19.22
CA ALA A 83 2.46 -9.97 19.20
C ALA A 83 2.88 -9.41 20.57
N LYS A 84 2.02 -9.50 21.61
CA LYS A 84 2.39 -9.12 22.98
C LYS A 84 3.35 -10.12 23.62
N ASP A 85 3.23 -11.39 23.25
CA ASP A 85 3.91 -12.50 23.92
C ASP A 85 5.12 -13.01 23.13
N SER A 86 5.42 -12.42 21.96
CA SER A 86 6.49 -12.89 21.09
C SER A 86 7.10 -11.77 20.25
N VAL A 87 8.42 -11.87 20.00
CA VAL A 87 9.12 -11.06 19.01
C VAL A 87 9.16 -11.82 17.70
N ASP A 88 8.15 -11.59 16.85
CA ASP A 88 8.07 -12.15 15.51
C ASP A 88 7.95 -11.03 14.47
N ARG A 89 9.02 -10.82 13.71
CA ARG A 89 9.07 -9.78 12.68
C ARG A 89 8.10 -10.03 11.53
N ASN A 90 7.79 -11.28 11.20
CA ASN A 90 6.83 -11.59 10.15
C ASN A 90 5.42 -11.26 10.62
N LEU A 91 5.09 -11.56 11.89
CA LEU A 91 3.83 -11.13 12.50
C LEU A 91 3.73 -9.60 12.55
N TYR A 92 4.80 -8.91 12.95
CA TYR A 92 4.83 -7.44 12.96
C TYR A 92 4.60 -6.86 11.56
N MET A 93 5.17 -7.50 10.53
CA MET A 93 4.96 -7.11 9.14
C MET A 93 3.49 -7.28 8.72
N GLN A 94 2.87 -8.42 9.04
CA GLN A 94 1.45 -8.67 8.75
C GLN A 94 0.55 -7.64 9.43
N ILE A 95 0.84 -7.29 10.69
CA ILE A 95 0.11 -6.25 11.43
C ILE A 95 0.30 -4.87 10.77
N ALA A 96 1.53 -4.53 10.39
CA ALA A 96 1.82 -3.26 9.72
C ALA A 96 1.05 -3.12 8.39
N GLU A 97 1.01 -4.19 7.58
CA GLU A 97 0.25 -4.24 6.33
C GLU A 97 -1.26 -4.04 6.56
N LYS A 98 -1.83 -4.67 7.60
CA LYS A 98 -3.23 -4.48 7.98
C LYS A 98 -3.54 -3.02 8.31
N TYR A 99 -2.73 -2.39 9.15
CA TYR A 99 -2.86 -0.97 9.46
C TYR A 99 -2.61 -0.06 8.24
N LYS A 100 -1.67 -0.44 7.34
CA LYS A 100 -1.38 0.30 6.12
C LYS A 100 -2.60 0.46 5.23
N TYR A 101 -3.53 -0.50 5.22
CA TYR A 101 -4.79 -0.41 4.48
C TYR A 101 -5.99 0.04 5.33
N GLY A 102 -5.87 0.09 6.65
CA GLY A 102 -6.89 0.56 7.61
C GLY A 102 -6.87 2.07 7.87
N CYS A 103 -7.65 2.55 8.84
CA CYS A 103 -7.68 3.98 9.17
C CYS A 103 -6.41 4.47 9.91
N ASP A 104 -5.86 3.65 10.79
CA ASP A 104 -4.74 4.04 11.65
C ASP A 104 -3.39 3.80 10.98
N LYS A 105 -2.99 4.75 10.12
CA LYS A 105 -1.66 4.70 9.47
C LYS A 105 -0.51 4.97 10.46
N ALA A 106 -0.78 5.58 11.61
CA ALA A 106 0.25 5.82 12.62
C ALA A 106 0.68 4.49 13.25
N ALA A 107 -0.28 3.62 13.56
CA ALA A 107 0.02 2.26 13.99
C ALA A 107 0.83 1.48 12.94
N ALA A 108 0.54 1.62 11.63
CA ALA A 108 1.35 1.00 10.59
C ALA A 108 2.83 1.41 10.69
N VAL A 109 3.09 2.72 10.90
CA VAL A 109 4.44 3.25 11.07
C VAL A 109 5.14 2.63 12.29
N GLU A 110 4.44 2.52 13.42
CA GLU A 110 4.98 1.90 14.63
C GLU A 110 5.35 0.42 14.40
N TRP A 111 4.48 -0.35 13.73
CA TRP A 111 4.72 -1.77 13.49
C TRP A 111 5.85 -2.02 12.49
N TYR A 112 5.97 -1.24 11.41
CA TYR A 112 7.17 -1.28 10.56
C TYR A 112 8.44 -0.90 11.33
N GLY A 113 8.34 0.06 12.26
CA GLY A 113 9.42 0.41 13.18
C GLY A 113 9.88 -0.79 14.01
N LYS A 114 8.94 -1.56 14.56
CA LYS A 114 9.23 -2.81 15.29
C LYS A 114 9.88 -3.87 14.43
N VAL A 115 9.44 -4.02 13.16
CA VAL A 115 10.08 -4.95 12.20
C VAL A 115 11.56 -4.60 12.01
N ILE A 116 11.89 -3.32 11.86
CA ILE A 116 13.27 -2.86 11.67
C ILE A 116 14.08 -3.02 12.96
N ALA A 117 13.52 -2.66 14.11
CA ALA A 117 14.21 -2.69 15.40
C ALA A 117 14.57 -4.11 15.86
N ALA A 118 13.74 -5.10 15.52
CA ALA A 118 13.96 -6.50 15.92
C ALA A 118 14.90 -7.27 14.97
N GLY A 119 15.53 -6.63 13.98
CA GLY A 119 16.42 -7.30 13.03
C GLY A 119 17.56 -6.45 12.51
N LYS A 120 18.19 -6.89 11.42
CA LYS A 120 19.30 -6.13 10.82
C LYS A 120 18.71 -4.95 10.04
N PRO A 121 19.19 -3.71 10.24
CA PRO A 121 18.61 -2.53 9.59
C PRO A 121 18.64 -2.55 8.05
N THR A 122 19.47 -3.41 7.45
CA THR A 122 19.68 -3.53 6.00
C THR A 122 19.35 -4.93 5.45
N ASP A 123 18.68 -5.79 6.22
CA ASP A 123 18.15 -7.03 5.67
C ASP A 123 16.88 -6.79 4.83
N SER A 124 16.43 -7.82 4.10
CA SER A 124 15.30 -7.68 3.18
C SER A 124 14.04 -7.19 3.87
N LEU A 125 13.72 -7.69 5.06
CA LEU A 125 12.48 -7.33 5.76
C LEU A 125 12.52 -5.88 6.29
N SER A 126 13.69 -5.42 6.75
CA SER A 126 13.93 -4.00 7.05
C SER A 126 13.88 -3.13 5.79
N GLY A 127 14.35 -3.64 4.65
CA GLY A 127 14.26 -2.98 3.35
C GLY A 127 12.82 -2.73 2.94
N VAL A 128 11.98 -3.77 2.94
CA VAL A 128 10.55 -3.63 2.65
C VAL A 128 9.89 -2.65 3.63
N SER A 129 10.13 -2.80 4.93
CA SER A 129 9.54 -1.91 5.94
C SER A 129 9.91 -0.44 5.74
N ARG A 130 11.15 -0.14 5.37
CA ARG A 130 11.58 1.24 5.10
C ARG A 130 10.99 1.81 3.81
N MET A 131 10.80 0.98 2.79
CA MET A 131 10.09 1.38 1.57
C MET A 131 8.64 1.72 1.87
N GLU A 132 7.96 0.91 2.68
CA GLU A 132 6.57 1.14 3.09
C GLU A 132 6.43 2.41 3.95
N LEU A 133 7.36 2.65 4.87
CA LEU A 133 7.39 3.90 5.65
C LEU A 133 7.54 5.14 4.76
N ALA A 134 8.43 5.08 3.77
CA ALA A 134 8.57 6.17 2.79
C ALA A 134 7.30 6.35 1.95
N ASP A 135 6.63 5.26 1.57
CA ASP A 135 5.38 5.28 0.82
C ASP A 135 4.23 5.89 1.61
N ILE A 136 4.12 5.57 2.91
CA ILE A 136 3.14 6.18 3.82
C ILE A 136 3.31 7.70 3.86
N LEU A 137 4.56 8.19 3.97
CA LEU A 137 4.84 9.64 3.94
C LEU A 137 4.45 10.26 2.59
N ARG A 138 4.78 9.59 1.48
CA ARG A 138 4.43 10.03 0.12
C ARG A 138 2.91 10.13 -0.06
N ARG A 139 2.15 9.13 0.37
CA ARG A 139 0.68 9.11 0.30
C ARG A 139 0.04 10.15 1.23
N ALA A 140 0.65 10.41 2.38
CA ALA A 140 0.28 11.50 3.28
C ALA A 140 0.67 12.89 2.76
N LYS A 141 1.23 12.99 1.53
CA LYS A 141 1.72 14.24 0.90
C LYS A 141 2.82 14.94 1.69
N LYS A 142 3.47 14.24 2.63
CA LYS A 142 4.65 14.71 3.36
C LYS A 142 5.88 14.50 2.48
N TYR A 143 5.93 15.19 1.34
CA TYR A 143 6.86 14.90 0.27
C TYR A 143 8.32 15.10 0.67
N ASP A 144 8.65 16.15 1.42
CA ASP A 144 10.02 16.39 1.88
C ASP A 144 10.50 15.24 2.80
N SER A 145 9.64 14.77 3.71
CA SER A 145 9.95 13.60 4.55
C SER A 145 10.08 12.32 3.72
N ALA A 146 9.24 12.14 2.69
CA ALA A 146 9.32 10.99 1.79
C ALA A 146 10.63 10.99 0.99
N VAL A 147 11.07 12.16 0.48
CA VAL A 147 12.36 12.32 -0.20
C VAL A 147 13.50 11.87 0.71
N LEU A 148 13.55 12.36 1.94
CA LEU A 148 14.59 11.97 2.90
C LEU A 148 14.56 10.47 3.21
N ALA A 149 13.38 9.88 3.34
CA ALA A 149 13.21 8.46 3.61
C ALA A 149 13.72 7.60 2.43
N TYR A 150 13.31 7.89 1.20
CA TYR A 150 13.78 7.16 0.02
C TYR A 150 15.28 7.36 -0.23
N GLN A 151 15.82 8.58 -0.04
CA GLN A 151 17.27 8.81 -0.12
C GLN A 151 18.04 7.95 0.88
N LYS A 152 17.51 7.78 2.10
CA LYS A 152 18.11 6.91 3.10
C LYS A 152 18.07 5.44 2.68
N VAL A 153 16.97 4.97 2.08
CA VAL A 153 16.90 3.61 1.53
C VAL A 153 17.94 3.43 0.42
N ALA A 154 18.01 4.35 -0.56
CA ALA A 154 18.98 4.29 -1.64
C ALA A 154 20.45 4.27 -1.15
N LYS A 155 20.72 4.99 -0.06
CA LYS A 155 22.04 5.03 0.58
C LYS A 155 22.39 3.77 1.37
N ASP A 156 21.44 3.23 2.13
CA ASP A 156 21.67 2.11 3.06
C ASP A 156 21.62 0.75 2.35
N PHE A 157 20.85 0.62 1.26
CA PHE A 157 20.62 -0.62 0.52
C PHE A 157 21.35 -0.65 -0.84
N LYS A 158 22.57 -0.11 -0.89
CA LYS A 158 23.37 -0.07 -2.13
C LYS A 158 23.48 -1.48 -2.76
N LYS A 159 23.38 -1.53 -4.09
CA LYS A 159 23.48 -2.76 -4.90
C LYS A 159 22.34 -3.78 -4.72
N THR A 160 21.25 -3.42 -4.04
CA THR A 160 20.02 -4.21 -4.02
C THR A 160 18.91 -3.53 -4.84
N SER A 161 17.82 -4.25 -5.12
CA SER A 161 16.64 -3.68 -5.78
C SER A 161 16.07 -2.49 -5.01
N PHE A 162 16.02 -2.56 -3.67
CA PHE A 162 15.54 -1.43 -2.84
C PHE A 162 16.19 -0.08 -3.15
N ALA A 163 17.49 -0.04 -3.49
CA ALA A 163 18.12 1.22 -3.86
C ALA A 163 17.66 1.73 -5.23
N SER A 164 17.48 0.84 -6.20
CA SER A 164 16.90 1.18 -7.49
C SER A 164 15.47 1.67 -7.33
N ASP A 165 14.64 0.93 -6.59
CA ASP A 165 13.23 1.26 -6.36
C ASP A 165 13.11 2.61 -5.65
N ALA A 166 13.89 2.83 -4.59
CA ALA A 166 13.88 4.09 -3.86
C ALA A 166 14.27 5.29 -4.74
N ASP A 167 15.31 5.16 -5.58
CA ASP A 167 15.70 6.21 -6.52
C ASP A 167 14.61 6.48 -7.56
N TRP A 168 13.89 5.45 -8.01
CA TRP A 168 12.74 5.62 -8.90
C TRP A 168 11.61 6.39 -8.20
N TYR A 169 11.28 6.00 -6.95
CA TYR A 169 10.25 6.67 -6.16
C TYR A 169 10.61 8.13 -5.83
N LEU A 170 11.88 8.52 -5.76
CA LEU A 170 12.26 9.94 -5.66
C LEU A 170 11.73 10.74 -6.86
N GLY A 171 11.81 10.19 -8.07
CA GLY A 171 11.19 10.78 -9.25
C GLY A 171 9.67 10.91 -9.12
N ASP A 172 8.99 9.87 -8.62
CA ASP A 172 7.53 9.92 -8.39
C ASP A 172 7.14 10.94 -7.31
N VAL A 173 7.94 11.09 -6.26
CA VAL A 173 7.70 12.09 -5.21
C VAL A 173 7.82 13.49 -5.81
N TYR A 174 8.89 13.81 -6.56
CA TYR A 174 9.02 15.11 -7.23
C TYR A 174 7.88 15.38 -8.22
N ARG A 175 7.46 14.34 -8.95
CA ARG A 175 6.30 14.40 -9.85
C ARG A 175 5.03 14.80 -9.10
N ARG A 176 4.80 14.24 -7.92
CA ARG A 176 3.65 14.54 -7.05
C ARG A 176 3.73 15.88 -6.35
N MET A 177 4.95 16.38 -6.11
CA MET A 177 5.22 17.76 -5.71
C MET A 177 4.94 18.77 -6.83
N LYS A 178 4.68 18.32 -8.06
CA LYS A 178 4.61 19.13 -9.28
C LYS A 178 5.93 19.81 -9.66
N ASP A 179 7.05 19.32 -9.14
CA ASP A 179 8.39 19.75 -9.54
C ASP A 179 8.81 18.93 -10.78
N THR A 180 8.23 19.29 -11.93
CA THR A 180 8.42 18.58 -13.20
C THR A 180 9.89 18.47 -13.59
N ALA A 181 10.67 19.53 -13.37
CA ALA A 181 12.09 19.56 -13.70
C ALA A 181 12.88 18.55 -12.86
N LYS A 182 12.68 18.52 -11.54
CA LYS A 182 13.34 17.51 -10.68
C LYS A 182 12.85 16.10 -10.97
N ALA A 183 11.58 15.92 -11.27
CA ALA A 183 11.03 14.60 -11.61
C ALA A 183 11.68 14.01 -12.86
N ILE A 184 11.74 14.77 -13.96
CA ILE A 184 12.40 14.34 -15.21
C ILE A 184 13.87 14.00 -14.94
N LYS A 185 14.60 14.92 -14.28
CA LYS A 185 16.02 14.71 -13.97
C LYS A 185 16.25 13.46 -13.11
N ALA A 186 15.41 13.22 -12.11
CA ALA A 186 15.50 12.05 -11.24
C ALA A 186 15.27 10.75 -12.04
N PHE A 187 14.24 10.69 -12.88
CA PHE A 187 13.97 9.53 -13.72
C PHE A 187 15.07 9.27 -14.78
N GLU A 188 15.58 10.32 -15.43
CA GLU A 188 16.71 10.21 -16.37
C GLU A 188 17.98 9.71 -15.67
N THR A 189 18.26 10.22 -14.46
CA THR A 189 19.38 9.76 -13.62
C THR A 189 19.19 8.29 -13.24
N TRP A 190 17.98 7.89 -12.84
CA TRP A 190 17.67 6.51 -12.51
C TRP A 190 17.95 5.56 -13.68
N MET A 191 17.49 5.89 -14.90
CA MET A 191 17.74 5.06 -16.08
C MET A 191 19.23 4.92 -16.42
N THR A 192 20.02 5.97 -16.17
CA THR A 192 21.48 5.92 -16.40
C THR A 192 22.20 5.14 -15.31
N LYS A 193 21.76 5.27 -14.05
CA LYS A 193 22.35 4.60 -12.90
C LYS A 193 22.02 3.11 -12.84
N TYR A 194 20.85 2.72 -13.35
CA TYR A 194 20.34 1.34 -13.32
C TYR A 194 20.06 0.81 -14.75
N PRO A 195 21.09 0.67 -15.61
CA PRO A 195 20.90 0.24 -17.00
C PRO A 195 20.45 -1.22 -17.15
N LYS A 196 20.48 -1.99 -16.06
CA LYS A 196 20.01 -3.39 -15.98
C LYS A 196 18.63 -3.52 -15.31
N ALA A 197 17.95 -2.40 -15.03
CA ALA A 197 16.57 -2.44 -14.54
C ALA A 197 15.66 -3.16 -15.54
N ASP A 198 14.50 -3.60 -15.06
CA ASP A 198 13.55 -4.33 -15.90
C ASP A 198 13.11 -3.47 -17.10
N THR A 199 13.02 -4.08 -18.28
CA THR A 199 12.74 -3.35 -19.52
C THR A 199 11.35 -2.71 -19.49
N SER A 200 10.39 -3.30 -18.78
CA SER A 200 9.06 -2.73 -18.56
C SER A 200 9.10 -1.50 -17.66
N GLU A 201 9.92 -1.51 -16.60
CA GLU A 201 10.13 -0.35 -15.72
C GLU A 201 10.78 0.81 -16.48
N VAL A 202 11.79 0.52 -17.31
CA VAL A 202 12.45 1.51 -18.15
C VAL A 202 11.46 2.09 -19.17
N SER A 203 10.66 1.24 -19.83
CA SER A 203 9.63 1.69 -20.79
C SER A 203 8.58 2.58 -20.12
N TYR A 204 8.08 2.17 -18.95
CA TYR A 204 7.15 2.96 -18.15
C TYR A 204 7.73 4.32 -17.76
N THR A 205 8.99 4.34 -17.31
CA THR A 205 9.70 5.55 -16.90
C THR A 205 9.89 6.53 -18.06
N LYS A 206 10.24 6.03 -19.26
CA LYS A 206 10.28 6.85 -20.48
C LYS A 206 8.92 7.47 -20.79
N GLY A 207 7.85 6.68 -20.69
CA GLY A 207 6.48 7.18 -20.86
C GLY A 207 6.09 8.26 -19.85
N LEU A 208 6.56 8.15 -18.59
CA LEU A 208 6.37 9.21 -17.59
C LEU A 208 7.13 10.48 -17.95
N ILE A 209 8.40 10.38 -18.34
CA ILE A 209 9.21 11.54 -18.76
C ILE A 209 8.55 12.25 -19.94
N GLU A 210 8.08 11.51 -20.94
CA GLU A 210 7.44 12.08 -22.12
C GLU A 210 6.16 12.86 -21.75
N LYS A 211 5.30 12.28 -20.91
CA LYS A 211 4.11 12.97 -20.38
C LYS A 211 4.44 14.20 -19.53
N LEU A 212 5.60 14.22 -18.87
CA LEU A 212 6.06 15.36 -18.08
C LEU A 212 6.64 16.47 -18.96
N LYS A 213 7.30 16.12 -20.07
CA LYS A 213 7.77 17.09 -21.09
C LYS A 213 6.61 17.66 -21.89
N ASN A 214 5.61 16.83 -22.18
CA ASN A 214 4.43 17.16 -22.97
C ASN A 214 3.16 16.91 -22.15
N PRO A 215 2.85 17.78 -21.15
CA PRO A 215 1.68 17.59 -20.31
C PRO A 215 0.40 17.64 -21.15
N PRO A 216 -0.56 16.71 -20.95
CA PRO A 216 -1.82 16.74 -21.66
C PRO A 216 -2.55 18.05 -21.36
N ALA A 217 -3.34 18.53 -22.33
CA ALA A 217 -4.18 19.72 -22.13
C ALA A 217 -5.00 19.57 -20.84
N PRO A 218 -5.15 20.64 -20.04
CA PRO A 218 -5.97 20.60 -18.84
C PRO A 218 -7.37 20.08 -19.21
N LYS A 219 -7.89 19.13 -18.44
CA LYS A 219 -9.27 18.68 -18.63
C LYS A 219 -10.19 19.91 -18.52
N PRO A 220 -11.20 20.07 -19.39
CA PRO A 220 -12.16 21.15 -19.28
C PRO A 220 -12.69 21.20 -17.85
N GLU A 221 -12.73 22.39 -17.24
CA GLU A 221 -13.31 22.56 -15.91
C GLU A 221 -14.75 22.05 -15.95
N GLU A 222 -15.03 20.96 -15.24
CA GLU A 222 -16.41 20.56 -14.94
C GLU A 222 -17.00 21.69 -14.10
N LYS A 223 -17.82 22.54 -14.73
CA LYS A 223 -18.62 23.54 -14.04
C LYS A 223 -19.46 22.81 -13.01
N LYS A 224 -19.14 23.03 -11.73
CA LYS A 224 -19.95 22.60 -10.59
C LYS A 224 -21.27 23.35 -10.55
#